data_AF-A0A7V5G7F2-F1
#
_entry.id   AF-A0A7V5G7F2-F1
#
_cell.length_a   1.000
_cell.length_b   1.000
_cell.length_c   1.000
_cell.angle_alpha   90.00
_cell.angle_beta   90.00
_cell.angle_gamma   90.00
#
_symmetry.space_group_name_H-M   'P 1'
#
loop_
_entity.id
_entity.type
_entity.pdbx_description
1 polymer ?
#
loop_
_entity_poly.entity_id
_entity_poly.type
_entity_poly.pdbx_seq_one_letter_code
_entity_poly.pdbx_strand_id
1 'polypeptide(L)'
;MTIMLVDTENLEIAVSISASMISKIYVGKRVPIDRPAIKYRTIGKIKAVIPDANPMTHKIQIRIEFDHRNRDIFPGMYAKVLIHDK
;
A
#
# COMPACT_ATOMS: atom_id res chain seq x y z
N MET A 1 -27.92 -6.51 -17.41
CA MET A 1 -27.13 -7.17 -16.35
C MET A 1 -25.67 -6.83 -16.61
N THR A 2 -25.03 -6.10 -15.71
CA THR A 2 -23.64 -5.68 -15.88
C THR A 2 -22.76 -6.62 -15.06
N ILE A 3 -21.89 -7.37 -15.73
CA ILE A 3 -20.89 -8.21 -15.07
C ILE A 3 -19.60 -7.40 -15.05
N MET A 4 -19.01 -7.21 -13.86
CA MET A 4 -17.68 -6.62 -13.72
C MET A 4 -16.69 -7.76 -13.46
N LEU A 5 -15.74 -7.95 -14.37
CA LEU A 5 -14.56 -8.77 -14.11
C LEU A 5 -13.49 -7.90 -13.45
N VAL A 6 -13.02 -8.32 -12.28
CA VAL A 6 -11.92 -7.69 -11.55
C VAL A 6 -10.78 -8.69 -11.49
N ASP A 7 -9.64 -8.34 -12.08
CA ASP A 7 -8.42 -9.11 -11.92
C ASP A 7 -7.85 -8.89 -10.51
N THR A 8 -7.51 -9.98 -9.84
CA THR A 8 -6.97 -9.98 -8.47
C THR A 8 -5.56 -10.59 -8.41
N GLU A 9 -4.93 -10.87 -9.56
CA GLU A 9 -3.56 -11.37 -9.59
C GLU A 9 -2.57 -10.34 -9.05
N ASN A 10 -2.75 -9.05 -9.40
CA ASN A 10 -1.83 -7.97 -9.07
C ASN A 10 -2.43 -6.96 -8.08
N LEU A 11 -2.58 -7.38 -6.82
CA LEU A 11 -3.10 -6.51 -5.77
C LEU A 11 -2.05 -5.50 -5.30
N GLU A 12 -2.51 -4.26 -5.07
CA GLU A 12 -1.70 -3.16 -4.57
C GLU A 12 -2.29 -2.63 -3.26
N ILE A 13 -1.43 -2.13 -2.37
CA ILE A 13 -1.85 -1.42 -1.17
C ILE A 13 -1.68 0.08 -1.41
N ALA A 14 -2.78 0.82 -1.30
CA ALA A 14 -2.78 2.27 -1.26
C ALA A 14 -2.69 2.75 0.19
N VAL A 15 -1.70 3.60 0.49
CA VAL A 15 -1.54 4.22 1.82
C VAL A 15 -1.47 5.72 1.66
N SER A 16 -2.23 6.45 2.49
CA SER A 16 -2.14 7.91 2.56
C SER A 16 -1.31 8.30 3.78
N ILE A 17 -0.21 9.02 3.54
CA ILE A 17 0.73 9.46 4.58
C ILE A 17 0.94 10.97 4.50
N SER A 18 1.44 11.60 5.56
CA SER A 18 1.75 13.05 5.54
C SER A 18 2.89 13.37 4.58
N ALA A 19 2.74 14.44 3.80
CA ALA A 19 3.79 14.95 2.90
C ALA A 19 5.11 15.25 3.64
N SER A 20 5.08 15.55 4.94
CA SER A 20 6.30 15.74 5.74
C SER A 20 7.20 14.51 5.81
N MET A 21 6.65 13.31 5.57
CA MET A 21 7.42 12.06 5.53
C MET A 21 7.93 11.71 4.12
N ILE A 22 7.71 12.56 3.11
CA ILE A 22 8.09 12.28 1.71
C ILE A 22 9.58 11.98 1.56
N SER A 23 10.45 12.64 2.33
CA SER A 23 11.90 12.40 2.34
C SER A 23 12.27 10.98 2.76
N LYS A 24 11.39 10.30 3.50
CA LYS A 24 11.59 8.94 4.00
C LYS A 24 11.05 7.89 3.03
N ILE A 25 10.36 8.30 1.96
CA ILE A 25 9.68 7.42 1.02
C ILE A 25 10.27 7.60 -0.37
N TYR A 26 10.68 6.49 -0.98
CA TYR A 26 11.15 6.47 -2.37
C TYR A 26 10.69 5.19 -3.05
N VAL A 27 10.54 5.25 -4.37
CA VAL A 27 10.19 4.10 -5.20
C VAL A 27 11.27 3.03 -5.05
N GLY A 28 10.85 1.78 -4.87
CA GLY A 28 11.73 0.65 -4.61
C GLY A 28 12.05 0.40 -3.13
N LYS A 29 11.68 1.30 -2.22
CA LYS A 29 11.86 1.07 -0.78
C LYS A 29 11.07 -0.17 -0.35
N ARG A 30 11.72 -1.05 0.41
CA ARG A 30 11.08 -2.23 1.01
C ARG A 30 10.43 -1.83 2.33
N VAL A 31 9.17 -2.20 2.52
CA VAL A 31 8.39 -1.85 3.71
C VAL A 31 7.73 -3.10 4.30
N PRO A 32 7.84 -3.33 5.61
CA PRO A 32 7.09 -4.38 6.27
C PRO A 32 5.59 -4.05 6.27
N ILE A 33 4.80 -5.03 5.86
CA ILE A 33 3.35 -5.00 5.84
C ILE A 33 2.85 -6.03 6.87
N ASP A 34 1.97 -5.58 7.76
CA ASP A 34 1.26 -6.44 8.70
C ASP A 34 -0.24 -6.39 8.38
N ARG A 35 -0.84 -7.57 8.16
CA ARG A 35 -2.29 -7.73 7.96
C ARG A 35 -2.86 -8.39 9.22
N PRO A 36 -3.40 -7.60 10.17
CA PRO A 36 -3.82 -8.14 11.47
C PRO A 36 -4.98 -9.14 11.34
N ALA A 37 -5.87 -8.94 10.37
CA ALA A 37 -7.05 -9.79 10.15
C ALA A 37 -6.70 -11.28 9.90
N ILE A 38 -5.55 -11.55 9.26
CA ILE A 38 -5.11 -12.90 8.90
C ILE A 38 -3.75 -13.27 9.54
N LYS A 39 -3.30 -12.46 10.52
CA LYS A 39 -1.98 -12.61 11.19
C LYS A 39 -0.84 -12.86 10.18
N TYR A 40 -0.85 -12.13 9.06
CA TYR A 40 0.10 -12.30 7.98
C TYR A 40 1.06 -11.11 7.93
N ARG A 41 2.36 -11.41 7.86
CA ARG A 41 3.42 -10.42 7.70
C ARG A 41 4.17 -10.71 6.42
N THR A 42 4.39 -9.67 5.63
CA THR A 42 5.16 -9.75 4.39
C THR A 42 5.97 -8.48 4.19
N ILE A 43 6.84 -8.49 3.19
CA ILE A 43 7.62 -7.33 2.78
C ILE A 43 7.05 -6.87 1.43
N GLY A 44 6.53 -5.65 1.40
CA GLY A 44 6.13 -4.98 0.16
C GLY A 44 7.23 -4.09 -0.36
N LYS A 45 7.06 -3.65 -1.61
CA LYS A 45 7.93 -2.68 -2.26
C LYS A 45 7.09 -1.50 -2.73
N ILE A 46 7.59 -0.29 -2.51
CA ILE A 46 6.89 0.92 -2.98
C ILE A 46 7.03 0.98 -4.49
N LYS A 47 5.91 0.83 -5.20
CA LYS A 47 5.85 0.86 -6.66
C LYS A 47 5.74 2.29 -7.18
N ALA A 48 4.94 3.12 -6.52
CA ALA A 48 4.74 4.51 -6.90
C ALA A 48 4.51 5.40 -5.68
N VAL A 49 5.00 6.64 -5.79
CA VAL A 49 4.65 7.74 -4.89
C VAL A 49 3.83 8.71 -5.72
N ILE A 50 2.56 8.84 -5.38
CA ILE A 50 1.62 9.76 -6.02
C ILE A 50 1.55 10.99 -5.13
N PRO A 51 2.14 12.12 -5.55
CA PRO A 51 1.93 13.39 -4.88
C PRO A 51 0.49 13.83 -5.17
N ASP A 52 -0.47 13.25 -4.46
CA ASP A 52 -1.83 13.77 -4.42
C ASP A 52 -1.79 15.01 -3.53
N ALA A 53 -1.41 16.13 -4.13
CA ALA A 53 -1.32 17.41 -3.46
C ALA A 53 -2.72 17.96 -3.22
N ASN A 54 -3.62 17.21 -2.58
CA ASN A 54 -4.84 17.78 -2.02
C ASN A 54 -4.38 18.80 -0.96
N PRO A 55 -4.43 20.12 -1.26
CA PRO A 55 -3.76 21.13 -0.45
C PRO A 55 -4.37 21.19 0.96
N MET A 56 -5.62 20.77 1.09
CA MET A 56 -6.33 20.74 2.38
C MET A 56 -5.84 19.63 3.31
N THR A 57 -5.36 18.49 2.77
CA THR A 57 -5.03 17.33 3.61
C THR A 57 -3.55 17.20 3.91
N HIS A 58 -2.68 17.83 3.13
CA HIS A 58 -1.22 17.70 3.22
C HIS A 58 -0.74 16.23 3.25
N LYS A 59 -1.46 15.34 2.55
CA LYS A 59 -1.10 13.93 2.42
C LYS A 59 -0.54 13.64 1.03
N ILE A 60 0.15 12.52 0.92
CA ILE A 60 0.56 11.91 -0.34
C ILE A 60 0.12 10.45 -0.31
N GLN A 61 -0.17 9.90 -1.48
CA GLN A 61 -0.58 8.51 -1.61
C GLN A 61 0.58 7.68 -2.13
N ILE A 62 0.87 6.56 -1.48
CA ILE A 62 1.87 5.60 -1.92
C ILE A 62 1.17 4.32 -2.34
N ARG A 63 1.65 3.72 -3.43
CA ARG A 63 1.22 2.40 -3.89
C ARG A 63 2.32 1.39 -3.63
N ILE A 64 1.96 0.31 -2.97
CA ILE A 64 2.90 -0.73 -2.54
C ILE A 64 2.48 -2.02 -3.23
N GLU A 65 3.41 -2.59 -4.00
CA GLU A 65 3.28 -3.95 -4.53
C GLU A 65 3.70 -4.95 -3.45
N PHE A 66 2.99 -6.06 -3.36
CA PHE A 66 3.31 -7.12 -2.42
C PHE A 66 2.92 -8.47 -3.02
N ASP A 67 3.65 -9.49 -2.62
CA ASP A 67 3.32 -10.86 -2.99
C ASP A 67 2.28 -11.43 -2.00
N HIS A 68 1.10 -11.75 -2.53
CA HIS A 68 -0.01 -12.34 -1.76
C HIS A 68 0.09 -13.86 -1.61
N ARG A 69 1.06 -14.51 -2.28
CA ARG A 69 1.39 -15.95 -2.15
C ARG A 69 0.17 -16.88 -2.14
N ASN A 70 -0.78 -16.66 -3.06
CA ASN A 70 -1.99 -17.47 -3.18
C ASN A 70 -2.88 -17.48 -1.92
N ARG A 71 -2.82 -16.44 -1.09
CA ARG A 71 -3.75 -16.28 0.03
C ARG A 71 -4.97 -15.48 -0.40
N ASP A 72 -6.09 -15.74 0.26
CA ASP A 72 -7.35 -15.04 0.08
C ASP A 72 -7.24 -13.57 0.54
N ILE A 73 -6.70 -12.74 -0.35
CA ILE A 73 -6.54 -11.31 -0.16
C ILE A 73 -7.45 -10.62 -1.16
N PHE A 74 -8.41 -9.88 -0.64
CA PHE A 74 -9.40 -9.19 -1.46
C PHE A 74 -9.24 -7.66 -1.39
N PRO A 75 -9.62 -6.94 -2.45
CA PRO A 75 -9.74 -5.48 -2.41
C PRO A 75 -10.62 -5.02 -1.24
N GLY A 76 -10.27 -3.88 -0.63
CA GLY A 76 -10.99 -3.31 0.51
C GLY A 76 -10.56 -3.83 1.89
N MET A 77 -9.73 -4.87 1.96
CA MET A 77 -9.13 -5.31 3.22
C MET A 77 -8.09 -4.31 3.76
N TYR A 78 -8.10 -4.08 5.07
CA TYR A 78 -7.13 -3.23 5.75
C TYR A 78 -5.75 -3.89 5.87
N ALA A 79 -4.70 -3.08 5.73
CA ALA A 79 -3.32 -3.47 5.99
C ALA A 79 -2.60 -2.36 6.76
N LYS A 80 -1.70 -2.74 7.66
CA LYS A 80 -0.83 -1.84 8.39
C LYS A 80 0.55 -1.85 7.75
N VAL A 81 1.01 -0.68 7.32
CA VAL A 81 2.36 -0.52 6.75
C VAL A 81 3.24 0.18 7.77
N LEU A 82 4.37 -0.43 8.09
CA LEU A 82 5.29 0.08 9.09
C LEU A 82 6.44 0.82 8.39
N ILE A 83 6.45 2.14 8.50
CA ILE A 83 7.54 2.99 8.00
C ILE A 83 8.48 3.25 9.18
N HIS A 84 9.64 2.62 9.17
CA HIS A 84 10.66 2.86 10.19
C HIS A 84 11.44 4.13 9.86
N ASP A 85 11.67 4.93 10.89
CA ASP A 85 12.68 5.99 10.91
C ASP A 85 13.99 5.39 11.41
N LYS A 86 15.11 5.79 10.80
CA LYS A 86 16.43 5.35 11.23
C LYS A 86 16.92 6.23 12.37
#